data_AF-A0A9D7NL92-F1
#
_entry.id   AF-A0A9D7NL92-F1
#
_cell.length_a   1.000
_cell.length_b   1.000
_cell.length_c   1.000
_cell.angle_alpha   90.00
_cell.angle_beta   90.00
_cell.angle_gamma   90.00
#
_symmetry.space_group_name_H-M   'P 1'
#
loop_
_entity.id
_entity.type
_entity.pdbx_description
1 polymer ?
#
loop_
_entity_poly.entity_id
_entity_poly.type
_entity_poly.pdbx_seq_one_letter_code
_entity_poly.pdbx_strand_id
1 'polypeptide(L)'
;MKISILDFIYILSAFSFVFGIKLLGKPSTARRGNLIAAAGMTASILGTIFLNESVLPKNYPWIFGALILGTIVGTLMAKRVQMTQMPQMVSFFNGMGGACAALISIVEYNHFLHHPESGDGARVVILLLGLIIGTVSFSGSMIAYGKLEEKIKDFHLPAQQVVNMVVLLAIIGLVVGMSMGYITHPGAIYLILGLSAIYGLLFVFPIGGADMPVVISLLNSFTGVATAFGGFLYDNKVMLFGGILVGSAGTLLTVMMCKAMNRSLTNVLLGNFGGGAAANGAAKSVTGSIKEVSASDAAVLMKYSKRVIVVPGYGLAVAQAQHVCHELETCLEAEGVEVKYAIHPVAGRMPGHMNILLAESNVDYDKLVEMESINPEFKMTDVVLVVGANDVVNPAAKTDPASPIYGMPILDVEDAANVIVMKRSMRSGYAGIENELFYSPKTRMLFGDAKKMMTELVNELKASA
;
A
#
# COMPACT_ATOMS: atom_id res chain seq x y z
N MET A 1 -8.55 -10.92 42.46
CA MET A 1 -8.91 -10.68 41.05
C MET A 1 -9.34 -12.00 40.42
N LYS A 2 -10.63 -12.20 40.15
CA LYS A 2 -11.06 -13.29 39.27
C LYS A 2 -11.01 -12.74 37.85
N ILE A 3 -10.09 -13.24 37.02
CA ILE A 3 -10.07 -12.94 35.59
C ILE A 3 -11.39 -13.47 35.02
N SER A 4 -12.19 -12.61 34.39
CA SER A 4 -13.42 -13.06 33.73
C SER A 4 -13.04 -13.96 32.55
N ILE A 5 -13.88 -14.94 32.21
CA ILE A 5 -13.64 -15.80 31.03
C ILE A 5 -13.46 -14.94 29.76
N LEU A 6 -14.17 -13.82 29.69
CA LEU A 6 -14.06 -12.83 28.63
C LEU A 6 -12.66 -12.20 28.55
N ASP A 7 -12.09 -11.76 29.67
CA ASP A 7 -10.73 -11.20 29.71
C ASP A 7 -9.68 -12.20 29.23
N PHE A 8 -9.85 -13.48 29.60
CA PHE A 8 -8.95 -14.54 29.14
C PHE A 8 -9.05 -14.75 27.62
N ILE A 9 -10.26 -14.76 27.07
CA ILE A 9 -10.49 -14.83 25.62
C ILE A 9 -9.82 -13.64 24.93
N TYR A 10 -9.99 -12.42 25.47
CA TYR A 10 -9.38 -11.23 24.89
C TYR A 10 -7.85 -11.28 24.87
N ILE A 11 -7.22 -11.73 25.96
CA ILE A 11 -5.77 -11.89 26.02
C ILE A 11 -5.30 -12.95 25.03
N LEU A 12 -5.97 -14.11 24.97
CA LEU A 12 -5.62 -15.19 24.05
C LEU A 12 -5.73 -14.73 22.58
N SER A 13 -6.78 -13.99 22.24
CA SER A 13 -6.97 -13.42 20.92
C SER A 13 -5.91 -12.38 20.57
N ALA A 14 -5.55 -11.49 21.52
CA ALA A 14 -4.47 -10.53 21.31
C ALA A 14 -3.13 -11.25 21.00
N PHE A 15 -2.80 -12.32 21.73
CA PHE A 15 -1.63 -13.14 21.41
C PHE A 15 -1.74 -13.80 20.03
N SER A 16 -2.91 -14.30 19.65
CA SER A 16 -3.12 -14.90 18.33
C SER A 16 -2.85 -13.91 17.20
N PHE A 17 -3.15 -12.61 17.38
CA PHE A 17 -2.84 -11.59 16.38
C PHE A 17 -1.34 -11.35 16.25
N VAL A 18 -0.62 -11.26 17.37
CA VAL A 18 0.85 -11.11 17.37
C VAL A 18 1.52 -12.30 16.67
N PHE A 19 1.13 -13.52 17.04
CA PHE A 19 1.65 -14.74 16.41
C PHE A 19 1.23 -14.83 14.93
N GLY A 20 0.00 -14.46 14.61
CA GLY A 20 -0.51 -14.41 13.25
C GLY A 20 0.35 -13.50 12.37
N ILE A 21 0.57 -12.25 12.77
CA ILE A 21 1.42 -11.27 12.06
C ILE A 21 2.85 -11.78 11.93
N LYS A 22 3.43 -12.36 12.99
CA LYS A 22 4.79 -12.93 12.94
C LYS A 22 4.90 -14.04 11.89
N LEU A 23 3.90 -14.90 11.77
CA LEU A 23 3.86 -15.99 10.79
C LEU A 23 3.56 -15.51 9.37
N LEU A 24 2.92 -14.35 9.20
CA LEU A 24 2.74 -13.71 7.89
C LEU A 24 4.07 -13.19 7.30
N GLY A 25 5.09 -12.97 8.13
CA GLY A 25 6.42 -12.53 7.67
C GLY A 25 7.21 -13.57 6.86
N LYS A 26 6.76 -14.83 6.78
CA LYS A 26 7.39 -15.87 5.96
C LYS A 26 6.36 -16.55 5.06
N PRO A 27 6.63 -16.71 3.74
CA PRO A 27 5.69 -17.33 2.80
C PRO A 27 5.20 -18.72 3.26
N SER A 28 6.11 -19.58 3.75
CA SER A 28 5.78 -20.94 4.19
C SER A 28 4.82 -21.00 5.38
N THR A 29 4.80 -19.99 6.24
CA THR A 29 3.92 -19.93 7.42
C THR A 29 2.72 -19.01 7.25
N ALA A 30 2.64 -18.25 6.14
CA ALA A 30 1.66 -17.18 5.96
C ALA A 30 0.21 -17.68 6.08
N ARG A 31 -0.13 -18.81 5.44
CA ARG A 31 -1.48 -19.40 5.53
C ARG A 31 -1.88 -19.73 6.97
N ARG A 32 -0.96 -20.34 7.73
CA ARG A 32 -1.18 -20.69 9.13
C ARG A 32 -1.30 -19.44 10.00
N GLY A 33 -0.49 -18.42 9.75
CA GLY A 33 -0.56 -17.13 10.41
C GLY A 33 -1.94 -16.47 10.26
N ASN A 34 -2.45 -16.43 9.03
CA ASN A 34 -3.77 -15.88 8.74
C ASN A 34 -4.90 -16.64 9.47
N LEU A 35 -4.85 -17.97 9.47
CA LEU A 35 -5.85 -18.79 10.17
C LEU A 35 -5.84 -18.59 11.70
N ILE A 36 -4.65 -18.43 12.30
CA ILE A 36 -4.51 -18.15 13.73
C ILE A 36 -5.13 -16.79 14.08
N ALA A 37 -4.84 -15.75 13.29
CA ALA A 37 -5.43 -14.44 13.50
C ALA A 37 -6.96 -14.46 13.31
N ALA A 38 -7.46 -15.17 12.28
CA ALA A 38 -8.90 -15.33 12.07
C ALA A 38 -9.59 -16.03 13.25
N ALA A 39 -9.00 -17.11 13.77
CA ALA A 39 -9.54 -17.83 14.92
C ALA A 39 -9.63 -16.94 16.17
N GLY A 40 -8.61 -16.13 16.46
CA GLY A 40 -8.66 -15.15 17.55
C GLY A 40 -9.70 -14.06 17.35
N MET A 41 -9.88 -13.56 16.13
CA MET A 41 -10.93 -12.58 15.82
C MET A 41 -12.32 -13.18 16.06
N THR A 42 -12.57 -14.39 15.58
CA THR A 42 -13.83 -15.11 15.82
C THR A 42 -14.07 -15.35 17.32
N ALA A 43 -13.06 -15.81 18.06
CA ALA A 43 -13.17 -16.02 19.50
C ALA A 43 -13.50 -14.72 20.25
N SER A 44 -12.87 -13.61 19.86
CA SER A 44 -13.14 -12.29 20.44
C SER A 44 -14.57 -11.82 20.20
N ILE A 45 -15.04 -11.92 18.95
CA ILE A 45 -16.41 -11.52 18.58
C ILE A 45 -17.44 -12.33 19.37
N LEU A 46 -17.29 -13.66 19.40
CA LEU A 46 -18.21 -14.53 20.14
C LEU A 46 -18.15 -14.27 21.65
N GLY A 47 -16.95 -14.07 22.19
CA GLY A 47 -16.75 -13.69 23.59
C GLY A 47 -17.51 -12.42 23.94
N THR A 48 -17.34 -11.35 23.16
CA THR A 48 -18.05 -10.07 23.36
C THR A 48 -19.56 -10.23 23.30
N ILE A 49 -20.09 -11.00 22.34
CA ILE A 49 -21.55 -11.16 22.16
C ILE A 49 -22.19 -11.93 23.32
N PHE A 50 -21.57 -13.02 23.75
CA PHE A 50 -22.20 -13.95 24.69
C PHE A 50 -21.85 -13.69 26.15
N LEU A 51 -20.60 -13.29 26.44
CA LEU A 51 -20.06 -13.21 27.80
C LEU A 51 -19.99 -11.79 28.35
N ASN A 52 -20.22 -10.75 27.53
CA ASN A 52 -20.25 -9.39 28.03
C ASN A 52 -21.60 -9.12 28.74
N GLU A 53 -21.54 -8.94 30.05
CA GLU A 53 -22.71 -8.73 30.92
C GLU A 53 -23.24 -7.28 30.87
N SER A 54 -22.45 -6.31 30.40
CA SER A 54 -22.87 -4.90 30.28
C SER A 54 -23.80 -4.62 29.09
N VAL A 55 -24.05 -5.62 28.24
CA VAL A 55 -24.93 -5.51 27.08
C VAL A 55 -26.30 -6.07 27.44
N LEU A 56 -27.15 -5.30 28.10
CA LEU A 56 -28.56 -5.64 28.36
C LEU A 56 -29.46 -4.44 28.01
N PRO A 57 -30.50 -4.61 27.18
CA PRO A 57 -30.93 -5.84 26.50
C PRO A 57 -30.05 -6.25 25.32
N LYS A 58 -29.88 -7.56 25.13
CA LYS A 58 -29.08 -8.13 24.04
C LYS A 58 -29.87 -8.04 22.73
N ASN A 59 -29.60 -7.00 21.94
CA ASN A 59 -30.16 -6.77 20.60
C ASN A 59 -29.63 -7.76 19.55
N TYR A 60 -29.74 -9.07 19.82
CA TYR A 60 -29.16 -10.12 18.98
C TYR A 60 -29.61 -10.08 17.51
N PRO A 61 -30.90 -9.81 17.16
CA PRO A 61 -31.29 -9.73 15.76
C PRO A 61 -30.53 -8.66 14.97
N TRP A 62 -30.28 -7.50 15.58
CA TRP A 62 -29.51 -6.41 14.96
C TRP A 62 -28.03 -6.76 14.84
N ILE A 63 -27.44 -7.37 15.89
CA ILE A 63 -26.02 -7.77 15.89
C ILE A 63 -25.77 -8.82 14.81
N PHE A 64 -26.53 -9.92 14.81
CA PHE A 64 -26.34 -11.00 13.83
C PHE A 64 -26.75 -10.55 12.42
N GLY A 65 -27.81 -9.75 12.28
CA GLY A 65 -28.21 -9.17 10.99
C GLY A 65 -27.09 -8.33 10.35
N ALA A 66 -26.48 -7.44 11.13
CA ALA A 66 -25.36 -6.62 10.66
C ALA A 66 -24.10 -7.46 10.35
N LEU A 67 -23.77 -8.44 11.19
CA LEU A 67 -22.63 -9.35 10.96
C LEU A 67 -22.82 -10.17 9.68
N ILE A 68 -24.00 -10.73 9.46
CA ILE A 68 -24.31 -11.52 8.26
C ILE A 68 -24.23 -10.62 7.02
N LEU A 69 -24.88 -9.46 7.05
CA LEU A 69 -24.87 -8.53 5.92
C LEU A 69 -23.44 -8.07 5.58
N GLY A 70 -22.67 -7.64 6.59
CA GLY A 70 -21.29 -7.22 6.42
C GLY A 70 -20.38 -8.34 5.90
N THR A 71 -20.54 -9.56 6.42
CA THR A 71 -19.78 -10.73 5.97
C THR A 71 -20.11 -11.09 4.52
N ILE A 72 -21.38 -11.07 4.13
CA ILE A 72 -21.82 -11.34 2.75
C ILE A 72 -21.24 -10.30 1.80
N VAL A 73 -21.46 -9.01 2.08
CA VAL A 73 -20.97 -7.92 1.21
C VAL A 73 -19.45 -7.94 1.12
N GLY A 74 -18.75 -8.05 2.25
CA GLY A 74 -17.28 -8.11 2.28
C GLY A 74 -16.72 -9.31 1.52
N THR A 75 -17.31 -10.50 1.68
CA THR A 75 -16.87 -11.71 0.97
C THR A 75 -17.11 -11.60 -0.54
N LEU A 76 -18.26 -11.05 -0.94
CA LEU A 76 -18.57 -10.86 -2.37
C LEU A 76 -17.62 -9.86 -3.02
N MET A 77 -17.29 -8.75 -2.33
CA MET A 77 -16.32 -7.78 -2.83
C MET A 77 -14.92 -8.40 -2.93
N ALA A 78 -14.45 -9.09 -1.88
CA ALA A 78 -13.13 -9.71 -1.86
C ALA A 78 -12.94 -10.78 -2.95
N LYS A 79 -13.98 -11.56 -3.27
CA LYS A 79 -13.93 -12.59 -4.32
C LYS A 79 -14.00 -12.06 -5.75
N ARG A 80 -14.49 -10.83 -5.96
CA ARG A 80 -14.70 -10.27 -7.31
C ARG A 80 -13.57 -9.38 -7.79
N VAL A 81 -12.71 -8.92 -6.90
CA VAL A 81 -11.64 -7.98 -7.21
C VAL A 81 -10.47 -8.70 -7.88
N GLN A 82 -9.93 -8.08 -8.93
CA GLN A 82 -8.75 -8.57 -9.63
C GLN A 82 -7.47 -8.27 -8.83
N MET A 83 -6.44 -9.11 -8.93
CA MET A 83 -5.20 -8.94 -8.15
C MET A 83 -4.47 -7.62 -8.42
N THR A 84 -4.64 -7.03 -9.60
CA THR A 84 -4.11 -5.69 -9.94
C THR A 84 -4.85 -4.53 -9.29
N GLN A 85 -6.08 -4.77 -8.83
CA GLN A 85 -6.94 -3.81 -8.15
C GLN A 85 -6.88 -3.92 -6.62
N MET A 86 -6.02 -4.81 -6.10
CA MET A 86 -5.84 -5.00 -4.65
C MET A 86 -5.52 -3.70 -3.88
N PRO A 87 -4.70 -2.75 -4.40
CA PRO A 87 -4.42 -1.51 -3.67
C PRO A 87 -5.68 -0.71 -3.33
N GLN A 88 -6.63 -0.56 -4.27
CA GLN A 88 -7.83 0.23 -4.02
C GLN A 88 -8.76 -0.48 -3.04
N MET A 89 -8.86 -1.80 -3.09
CA MET A 89 -9.67 -2.56 -2.13
C MET A 89 -9.14 -2.47 -0.70
N VAL A 90 -7.81 -2.51 -0.52
CA VAL A 90 -7.19 -2.31 0.80
C VAL A 90 -7.54 -0.92 1.34
N SER A 91 -7.46 0.12 0.49
CA SER A 91 -7.90 1.46 0.86
C SER A 91 -9.37 1.50 1.27
N PHE A 92 -10.25 0.88 0.50
CA PHE A 92 -11.68 0.84 0.81
C PHE A 92 -11.96 0.20 2.18
N PHE A 93 -11.42 -1.00 2.44
CA PHE A 93 -11.61 -1.69 3.72
C PHE A 93 -11.01 -0.91 4.90
N ASN A 94 -9.85 -0.26 4.69
CA ASN A 94 -9.28 0.63 5.69
C ASN A 94 -10.24 1.78 6.03
N GLY A 95 -10.80 2.42 5.01
CA GLY A 95 -11.78 3.50 5.19
C GLY A 95 -12.99 3.05 6.02
N MET A 96 -13.54 1.86 5.74
CA MET A 96 -14.65 1.29 6.51
C MET A 96 -14.29 1.06 7.99
N GLY A 97 -13.05 0.66 8.29
CA GLY A 97 -12.53 0.59 9.66
C GLY A 97 -12.51 1.96 10.35
N GLY A 98 -12.06 3.00 9.65
CA GLY A 98 -12.12 4.39 10.14
C GLY A 98 -13.54 4.88 10.40
N ALA A 99 -14.48 4.57 9.50
CA ALA A 99 -15.90 4.90 9.68
C ALA A 99 -16.50 4.20 10.91
N CYS A 100 -16.13 2.94 11.15
CA CYS A 100 -16.54 2.22 12.35
C CYS A 100 -16.07 2.93 13.63
N ALA A 101 -14.79 3.34 13.69
CA ALA A 101 -14.26 4.10 14.83
C ALA A 101 -14.99 5.44 15.04
N ALA A 102 -15.28 6.17 13.95
CA ALA A 102 -16.04 7.41 14.02
C ALA A 102 -17.47 7.22 14.55
N LEU A 103 -18.18 6.19 14.06
CA LEU A 103 -19.53 5.86 14.52
C LEU A 103 -19.55 5.45 15.99
N ILE A 104 -18.57 4.67 16.42
CA ILE A 104 -18.39 4.29 17.83
C ILE A 104 -18.26 5.55 18.70
N SER A 105 -17.41 6.50 18.32
CA SER A 105 -17.25 7.76 19.07
C SER A 105 -18.55 8.56 19.16
N ILE A 106 -19.36 8.62 18.10
CA ILE A 106 -20.66 9.32 18.11
C ILE A 106 -21.64 8.66 19.07
N VAL A 107 -21.73 7.32 19.03
CA VAL A 107 -22.63 6.55 19.91
C VAL A 107 -22.23 6.72 21.37
N GLU A 108 -20.94 6.62 21.67
CA GLU A 108 -20.43 6.76 23.03
C GLU A 108 -20.62 8.19 23.57
N TYR A 109 -20.51 9.21 22.73
CA TYR A 109 -20.74 10.59 23.14
C TYR A 109 -22.20 10.84 23.55
N ASN A 110 -23.15 10.28 22.79
CA ASN A 110 -24.56 10.35 23.16
C ASN A 110 -24.83 9.60 24.47
N HIS A 111 -24.11 8.51 24.75
CA HIS A 111 -24.21 7.82 26.03
C HIS A 111 -23.75 8.72 27.20
N PHE A 112 -22.61 9.41 27.05
CA PHE A 112 -22.08 10.36 28.04
C PHE A 112 -23.02 11.54 28.29
N LEU A 113 -23.69 12.07 27.26
CA LEU A 113 -24.67 13.16 27.42
C LEU A 113 -25.85 12.77 28.31
N HIS A 114 -26.26 11.50 28.27
CA HIS A 114 -27.37 10.99 29.08
C HIS A 114 -26.94 10.49 30.47
N HIS A 115 -25.64 10.23 30.67
CA HIS A 115 -25.08 9.76 31.94
C HIS A 115 -23.83 10.57 32.32
N PRO A 116 -23.96 11.88 32.63
CA PRO A 116 -22.82 12.78 32.84
C PRO A 116 -21.92 12.41 34.02
N GLU A 117 -22.40 11.63 35.00
CA GLU A 117 -21.58 11.14 36.13
C GLU A 117 -20.50 10.12 35.71
N SER A 118 -20.54 9.64 34.47
CA SER A 118 -19.58 8.68 33.90
C SER A 118 -18.44 9.33 33.08
N GLY A 119 -18.52 10.64 32.84
CA GLY A 119 -17.62 11.39 31.95
C GLY A 119 -16.37 11.90 32.64
N ASP A 120 -15.29 11.12 32.61
CA ASP A 120 -13.93 11.65 32.86
C ASP A 120 -13.49 12.51 31.66
N GLY A 121 -12.93 13.70 31.90
CA GLY A 121 -12.44 14.60 30.86
C GLY A 121 -11.42 13.92 29.94
N ALA A 122 -10.63 12.97 30.47
CA ALA A 122 -9.71 12.16 29.67
C ALA A 122 -10.45 11.25 28.67
N ARG A 123 -11.60 10.67 29.04
CA ARG A 123 -12.40 9.79 28.15
C ARG A 123 -13.03 10.59 27.02
N VAL A 124 -13.50 11.81 27.30
CA VAL A 124 -14.04 12.71 26.26
C VAL A 124 -12.97 13.06 25.23
N VAL A 125 -11.73 13.33 25.66
CA VAL A 125 -10.61 13.58 24.74
C VAL A 125 -10.32 12.36 23.87
N ILE A 126 -10.21 11.17 24.47
CA ILE A 126 -9.95 9.91 23.73
C ILE A 126 -11.06 9.67 22.69
N LEU A 127 -12.31 9.90 23.06
CA LEU A 127 -13.46 9.78 22.17
C LEU A 127 -13.37 10.71 20.98
N LEU A 128 -13.09 11.99 21.23
CA LEU A 128 -13.00 13.01 20.18
C LEU A 128 -11.80 12.76 19.25
N LEU A 129 -10.68 12.28 19.79
CA LEU A 129 -9.53 11.84 18.98
C LEU A 129 -9.89 10.63 18.11
N GLY A 130 -10.60 9.64 18.65
CA GLY A 130 -11.12 8.50 17.89
C GLY A 130 -12.03 8.94 16.74
N LEU A 131 -12.90 9.92 16.99
CA LEU A 131 -13.79 10.50 15.98
C LEU A 131 -13.00 11.16 14.84
N ILE A 132 -12.05 12.03 15.19
CA ILE A 132 -11.25 12.77 14.20
C ILE A 132 -10.44 11.80 13.36
N ILE A 133 -9.63 10.95 14.00
CA ILE A 133 -8.72 10.05 13.29
C ILE A 133 -9.51 9.03 12.45
N GLY A 134 -10.61 8.49 12.98
CA GLY A 134 -11.49 7.58 12.25
C GLY A 134 -12.10 8.24 11.01
N THR A 135 -12.61 9.46 11.16
CA THR A 135 -13.26 10.20 10.07
C THR A 135 -12.26 10.63 8.99
N VAL A 136 -11.09 11.14 9.38
CA VAL A 136 -9.99 11.49 8.46
C VAL A 136 -9.53 10.26 7.69
N SER A 137 -9.41 9.12 8.37
CA SER A 137 -9.05 7.85 7.74
C SER A 137 -10.10 7.38 6.75
N PHE A 138 -11.39 7.51 7.08
CA PHE A 138 -12.48 7.18 6.17
C PHE A 138 -12.46 8.06 4.92
N SER A 139 -12.56 9.38 5.07
CA SER A 139 -12.66 10.28 3.92
C SER A 139 -11.39 10.25 3.06
N GLY A 140 -10.21 10.21 3.68
CA GLY A 140 -8.94 10.07 2.98
C GLY A 140 -8.84 8.76 2.19
N SER A 141 -9.26 7.64 2.79
CA SER A 141 -9.18 6.34 2.12
C SER A 141 -10.16 6.22 0.94
N MET A 142 -11.30 6.90 0.99
CA MET A 142 -12.24 6.96 -0.13
C MET A 142 -11.67 7.76 -1.32
N ILE A 143 -10.94 8.84 -1.06
CA ILE A 143 -10.23 9.58 -2.11
C ILE A 143 -9.10 8.74 -2.70
N ALA A 144 -8.29 8.08 -1.85
CA ALA A 144 -7.23 7.19 -2.32
C ALA A 144 -7.78 6.04 -3.17
N TYR A 145 -8.92 5.44 -2.77
CA TYR A 145 -9.66 4.46 -3.57
C TYR A 145 -10.06 5.03 -4.94
N GLY A 146 -10.70 6.20 -4.96
CA GLY A 146 -11.16 6.82 -6.21
C GLY A 146 -10.02 7.24 -7.15
N LYS A 147 -8.86 7.63 -6.60
CA LYS A 147 -7.65 7.94 -7.38
C LYS A 147 -7.03 6.70 -8.00
N LEU A 148 -6.94 5.59 -7.26
CA LEU A 148 -6.42 4.33 -7.78
C LEU A 148 -7.32 3.69 -8.83
N GLU A 149 -8.64 3.89 -8.71
CA GLU A 149 -9.65 3.58 -9.73
C GLU A 149 -9.61 4.54 -10.94
N GLU A 150 -8.74 5.55 -10.93
CA GLU A 150 -8.60 6.57 -11.99
C GLU A 150 -9.89 7.38 -12.22
N LYS A 151 -10.83 7.36 -11.25
CA LYS A 151 -12.09 8.11 -11.26
C LYS A 151 -11.93 9.53 -10.72
N ILE A 152 -10.95 9.73 -9.83
CA ILE A 152 -10.64 11.03 -9.21
C ILE A 152 -9.26 11.47 -9.68
N LYS A 153 -9.15 12.72 -10.15
CA LYS A 153 -7.89 13.35 -10.54
C LYS A 153 -7.24 14.05 -9.35
N ASP A 154 -5.95 14.33 -9.49
CA ASP A 154 -5.22 15.15 -8.52
C ASP A 154 -5.79 16.58 -8.51
N PHE A 155 -5.98 17.12 -7.32
CA PHE A 155 -6.56 18.44 -7.11
C PHE A 155 -5.77 19.18 -6.03
N HIS A 156 -5.42 20.43 -6.34
CA HIS A 156 -4.63 21.28 -5.45
C HIS A 156 -5.35 22.62 -5.26
N LEU A 157 -5.39 23.07 -4.01
CA LEU A 157 -5.90 24.40 -3.67
C LEU A 157 -4.75 25.41 -3.58
N PRO A 158 -4.98 26.68 -3.94
CA PRO A 158 -4.03 27.74 -3.63
C PRO A 158 -3.85 27.83 -2.11
N ALA A 159 -2.59 27.85 -1.65
CA ALA A 159 -2.22 27.84 -0.22
C ALA A 159 -2.81 26.65 0.59
N GLN A 160 -2.92 25.47 -0.03
CA GLN A 160 -3.50 24.28 0.59
C GLN A 160 -2.97 23.92 1.98
N GLN A 161 -1.68 24.10 2.23
CA GLN A 161 -1.11 23.84 3.56
C GLN A 161 -1.67 24.75 4.64
N VAL A 162 -1.86 26.03 4.31
CA VAL A 162 -2.47 27.01 5.22
C VAL A 162 -3.92 26.60 5.48
N VAL A 163 -4.67 26.25 4.43
CA VAL A 163 -6.06 25.77 4.56
C VAL A 163 -6.12 24.53 5.45
N ASN A 164 -5.26 23.54 5.22
CA ASN A 164 -5.21 22.31 6.00
C ASN A 164 -4.88 22.62 7.47
N MET A 165 -3.90 23.47 7.73
CA MET A 165 -3.50 23.85 9.09
C MET A 165 -4.62 24.62 9.81
N VAL A 166 -5.30 25.54 9.13
CA VAL A 166 -6.44 26.28 9.70
C VAL A 166 -7.58 25.33 10.06
N VAL A 167 -7.95 24.40 9.17
CA VAL A 167 -9.00 23.42 9.45
C VAL A 167 -8.61 22.52 10.62
N LEU A 168 -7.35 22.05 10.67
CA LEU A 168 -6.86 21.23 11.77
C LEU A 168 -6.88 21.98 13.11
N LEU A 169 -6.41 23.23 13.13
CA LEU A 169 -6.45 24.07 14.33
C LEU A 169 -7.88 24.37 14.78
N ALA A 170 -8.81 24.57 13.84
CA ALA A 170 -10.23 24.72 14.17
C ALA A 170 -10.80 23.45 14.81
N ILE A 171 -10.48 22.27 14.28
CA ILE A 171 -10.88 20.98 14.87
C ILE A 171 -10.31 20.84 16.28
N ILE A 172 -9.02 21.09 16.48
CA ILE A 172 -8.37 21.02 17.80
C ILE A 172 -9.00 22.02 18.77
N GLY A 173 -9.26 23.25 18.33
CA GLY A 173 -9.92 24.28 19.12
C GLY A 173 -11.32 23.86 19.59
N LEU A 174 -12.10 23.21 18.72
CA LEU A 174 -13.40 22.64 19.09
C LEU A 174 -13.27 21.51 20.12
N VAL A 175 -12.28 20.61 19.96
CA VAL A 175 -12.03 19.54 20.93
C VAL A 175 -11.65 20.09 22.30
N VAL A 176 -10.72 21.05 22.36
CA VAL A 176 -10.30 21.68 23.61
C VAL A 176 -11.48 22.43 24.23
N GLY A 177 -12.22 23.20 23.45
CA GLY A 177 -13.40 23.93 23.91
C GLY A 177 -14.49 23.01 24.48
N MET A 178 -14.73 21.85 23.85
CA MET A 178 -15.65 20.84 24.38
C MET A 178 -15.12 20.17 25.64
N SER A 179 -13.83 19.81 25.66
CA SER A 179 -13.20 19.11 26.80
C SER A 179 -13.09 20.00 28.04
N MET A 180 -12.94 21.31 27.87
CA MET A 180 -12.93 22.30 28.97
C MET A 180 -14.34 22.78 29.36
N GLY A 181 -15.40 22.29 28.69
CA GLY A 181 -16.78 22.67 28.98
C GLY A 181 -17.20 24.06 28.47
N TYR A 182 -16.37 24.75 27.69
CA TYR A 182 -16.73 26.02 27.05
C TYR A 182 -17.75 25.82 25.91
N ILE A 183 -17.73 24.66 25.27
CA ILE A 183 -18.65 24.29 24.18
C ILE A 183 -19.47 23.08 24.65
N THR A 184 -20.74 23.30 24.97
CA THR A 184 -21.66 22.26 25.46
C THR A 184 -22.74 21.87 24.46
N HIS A 185 -22.79 22.54 23.30
CA HIS A 185 -23.82 22.31 22.30
C HIS A 185 -23.69 20.89 21.71
N PRO A 186 -24.74 20.03 21.78
CA PRO A 186 -24.68 18.65 21.28
C PRO A 186 -24.31 18.55 19.80
N GLY A 187 -24.64 19.58 19.01
CA GLY A 187 -24.28 19.69 17.59
C GLY A 187 -22.77 19.81 17.30
N ALA A 188 -21.95 20.16 18.30
CA ALA A 188 -20.51 20.39 18.12
C ALA A 188 -19.77 19.13 17.65
N ILE A 189 -20.19 17.93 18.09
CA ILE A 189 -19.60 16.67 17.62
C ILE A 189 -19.82 16.44 16.12
N TYR A 190 -20.99 16.79 15.59
CA TYR A 190 -21.30 16.67 14.17
C TYR A 190 -20.54 17.72 13.33
N LEU A 191 -20.27 18.89 13.90
CA LEU A 191 -19.38 19.88 13.29
C LEU A 191 -17.94 19.35 13.22
N ILE A 192 -17.42 18.74 14.29
CA ILE A 192 -16.10 18.09 14.30
C ILE A 192 -16.06 16.97 13.26
N LEU A 193 -17.11 16.14 13.17
CA LEU A 193 -17.25 15.10 12.15
C LEU A 193 -17.16 15.69 10.73
N GLY A 194 -17.96 16.72 10.44
CA GLY A 194 -17.97 17.38 9.12
C GLY A 194 -16.62 17.99 8.75
N LEU A 195 -15.99 18.72 9.69
CA LEU A 195 -14.67 19.31 9.49
C LEU A 195 -13.59 18.25 9.34
N SER A 196 -13.64 17.15 10.10
CA SER A 196 -12.70 16.03 9.99
C SER A 196 -12.83 15.30 8.66
N ALA A 197 -14.07 15.13 8.18
CA ALA A 197 -14.32 14.57 6.85
C ALA A 197 -13.68 15.46 5.78
N ILE A 198 -13.96 16.77 5.81
CA ILE A 198 -13.36 17.76 4.89
C ILE A 198 -11.84 17.73 4.99
N TYR A 199 -11.27 17.71 6.20
CA TYR A 199 -9.83 17.65 6.40
C TYR A 199 -9.22 16.41 5.75
N GLY A 200 -9.81 15.22 5.93
CA GLY A 200 -9.30 14.01 5.29
C GLY A 200 -9.37 14.06 3.75
N LEU A 201 -10.37 14.75 3.18
CA LEU A 201 -10.39 15.04 1.74
C LEU A 201 -9.22 15.94 1.34
N LEU A 202 -9.06 17.08 2.02
CA LEU A 202 -8.01 18.06 1.75
C LEU A 202 -6.59 17.53 2.02
N PHE A 203 -6.47 16.52 2.89
CA PHE A 203 -5.23 15.84 3.22
C PHE A 203 -4.76 14.93 2.07
N VAL A 204 -5.66 14.22 1.38
CA VAL A 204 -5.30 13.24 0.34
C VAL A 204 -5.35 13.81 -1.08
N PHE A 205 -6.18 14.83 -1.34
CA PHE A 205 -6.27 15.47 -2.65
C PHE A 205 -4.95 15.92 -3.30
N PRO A 206 -3.96 16.50 -2.58
CA PRO A 206 -2.74 17.01 -3.20
C PRO A 206 -1.72 15.91 -3.51
N ILE A 207 -1.91 14.72 -2.95
CA ILE A 207 -0.94 13.63 -3.06
C ILE A 207 -1.17 12.90 -4.37
N GLY A 208 -0.13 12.72 -5.18
CA GLY A 208 -0.24 12.15 -6.52
C GLY A 208 -0.51 10.64 -6.53
N GLY A 209 -1.07 10.13 -7.62
CA GLY A 209 -1.45 8.73 -7.79
C GLY A 209 -0.37 7.68 -7.46
N ALA A 210 0.91 7.96 -7.71
CA ALA A 210 1.97 7.00 -7.41
C ALA A 210 2.48 7.05 -5.96
N ASP A 211 2.19 8.13 -5.23
CA ASP A 211 2.47 8.23 -3.79
C ASP A 211 1.30 7.66 -2.94
N MET A 212 0.17 7.31 -3.58
CA MET A 212 -1.00 6.70 -2.93
C MET A 212 -0.68 5.50 -2.03
N PRO A 213 0.28 4.60 -2.37
CA PRO A 213 0.57 3.46 -1.51
C PRO A 213 1.10 3.88 -0.14
N VAL A 214 1.89 4.94 -0.07
CA VAL A 214 2.39 5.52 1.18
C VAL A 214 1.23 6.11 1.99
N VAL A 215 0.30 6.80 1.32
CA VAL A 215 -0.90 7.35 1.95
C VAL A 215 -1.78 6.24 2.52
N ILE A 216 -2.02 5.16 1.78
CA ILE A 216 -2.83 4.03 2.25
C ILE A 216 -2.20 3.40 3.50
N SER A 217 -0.86 3.21 3.50
CA SER A 217 -0.15 2.71 4.67
C SER A 217 -0.27 3.66 5.88
N LEU A 218 -0.18 4.97 5.66
CA LEU A 218 -0.35 5.97 6.72
C LEU A 218 -1.78 5.99 7.26
N LEU A 219 -2.79 5.97 6.39
CA LEU A 219 -4.19 5.93 6.80
C LEU A 219 -4.52 4.60 7.52
N ASN A 220 -3.84 3.51 7.18
CA ASN A 220 -3.91 2.25 7.92
C ASN A 220 -3.29 2.35 9.32
N SER A 221 -2.22 3.14 9.47
CA SER A 221 -1.71 3.46 10.80
C SER A 221 -2.73 4.25 11.63
N PHE A 222 -3.42 5.22 11.01
CA PHE A 222 -4.42 6.05 11.67
C PHE A 222 -5.62 5.23 12.14
N THR A 223 -6.14 4.31 11.32
CA THR A 223 -7.23 3.41 11.75
C THR A 223 -6.80 2.48 12.88
N GLY A 224 -5.55 2.02 12.89
CA GLY A 224 -4.97 1.29 14.02
C GLY A 224 -5.02 2.10 15.33
N VAL A 225 -4.55 3.35 15.29
CA VAL A 225 -4.59 4.26 16.45
C VAL A 225 -6.04 4.55 16.89
N ALA A 226 -6.95 4.81 15.96
CA ALA A 226 -8.36 5.04 16.27
C ALA A 226 -9.01 3.79 16.93
N THR A 227 -8.64 2.60 16.48
CA THR A 227 -9.08 1.33 17.07
C THR A 227 -8.54 1.16 18.50
N ALA A 228 -7.29 1.57 18.74
CA ALA A 228 -6.70 1.56 20.08
C ALA A 228 -7.43 2.50 21.04
N PHE A 229 -7.84 3.69 20.58
CA PHE A 229 -8.71 4.58 21.36
C PHE A 229 -10.06 3.95 21.66
N GLY A 230 -10.70 3.27 20.70
CA GLY A 230 -11.88 2.45 20.97
C GLY A 230 -11.63 1.38 22.04
N GLY A 231 -10.46 0.75 22.01
CA GLY A 231 -10.02 -0.19 23.05
C GLY A 231 -9.94 0.43 24.44
N PHE A 232 -9.41 1.65 24.56
CA PHE A 232 -9.40 2.39 25.82
C PHE A 232 -10.80 2.76 26.30
N LEU A 233 -11.71 3.17 25.40
CA LEU A 233 -13.08 3.57 25.76
C LEU A 233 -13.89 2.40 26.33
N TYR A 234 -13.77 1.21 25.74
CA TYR A 234 -14.53 0.01 26.16
C TYR A 234 -13.78 -0.92 27.10
N ASP A 235 -12.58 -0.55 27.56
CA ASP A 235 -11.64 -1.45 28.26
C ASP A 235 -11.45 -2.80 27.52
N ASN A 236 -11.46 -2.73 26.19
CA ASN A 236 -11.36 -3.90 25.33
C ASN A 236 -9.90 -4.14 24.94
N LYS A 237 -9.27 -5.10 25.62
CA LYS A 237 -7.88 -5.48 25.42
C LYS A 237 -7.59 -5.90 23.98
N VAL A 238 -8.52 -6.59 23.29
CA VAL A 238 -8.33 -7.01 21.89
C VAL A 238 -8.22 -5.81 20.96
N MET A 239 -9.13 -4.85 21.09
CA MET A 239 -9.11 -3.63 20.29
C MET A 239 -7.88 -2.78 20.61
N LEU A 240 -7.49 -2.70 21.88
CA LEU A 240 -6.30 -1.98 22.31
C LEU A 240 -5.02 -2.57 21.71
N PHE A 241 -4.77 -3.86 21.94
CA PHE A 241 -3.58 -4.54 21.41
C PHE A 241 -3.59 -4.60 19.88
N GLY A 242 -4.72 -4.96 19.27
CA GLY A 242 -4.87 -5.01 17.81
C GLY A 242 -4.62 -3.65 17.17
N GLY A 243 -5.21 -2.58 17.73
CA GLY A 243 -5.03 -1.22 17.25
C GLY A 243 -3.57 -0.74 17.33
N ILE A 244 -2.89 -0.98 18.46
CA ILE A 244 -1.47 -0.62 18.63
C ILE A 244 -0.59 -1.39 17.65
N LEU A 245 -0.84 -2.69 17.44
CA LEU A 245 -0.09 -3.51 16.49
C LEU A 245 -0.25 -3.02 15.05
N VAL A 246 -1.48 -2.75 14.62
CA VAL A 246 -1.75 -2.25 13.27
C VAL A 246 -1.20 -0.83 13.08
N GLY A 247 -1.37 0.04 14.08
CA GLY A 247 -0.84 1.41 14.07
C GLY A 247 0.68 1.45 13.94
N SER A 248 1.39 0.70 14.80
CA SER A 248 2.86 0.65 14.76
C SER A 248 3.39 0.01 13.47
N ALA A 249 2.82 -1.12 13.03
CA ALA A 249 3.21 -1.77 11.79
C ALA A 249 2.95 -0.89 10.56
N GLY A 250 1.82 -0.19 10.51
CA GLY A 250 1.48 0.76 9.45
C GLY A 250 2.47 1.92 9.40
N THR A 251 2.81 2.52 10.54
CA THR A 251 3.82 3.61 10.60
C THR A 251 5.18 3.13 10.10
N LEU A 252 5.64 1.96 10.55
CA LEU A 252 6.92 1.39 10.11
C LEU A 252 6.94 1.12 8.61
N LEU A 253 5.87 0.51 8.07
CA LEU A 253 5.74 0.25 6.64
C LEU A 253 5.80 1.56 5.83
N THR A 254 5.08 2.60 6.26
CA THR A 254 5.09 3.93 5.62
C THR A 254 6.51 4.49 5.55
N VAL A 255 7.28 4.42 6.64
CA VAL A 255 8.67 4.90 6.69
C VAL A 255 9.58 4.08 5.76
N MET A 256 9.43 2.75 5.75
CA MET A 256 10.21 1.88 4.87
C MET A 256 9.92 2.14 3.39
N MET A 257 8.66 2.41 3.03
CA MET A 257 8.28 2.78 1.67
C MET A 257 8.88 4.13 1.26
N CYS A 258 8.78 5.15 2.14
CA CYS A 258 9.41 6.45 1.93
C CYS A 258 10.93 6.32 1.68
N LYS A 259 11.61 5.52 2.50
CA LYS A 259 13.04 5.25 2.35
C LYS A 259 13.37 4.56 1.04
N ALA A 260 12.58 3.57 0.64
CA ALA A 260 12.75 2.87 -0.64
C ALA A 260 12.50 3.75 -1.86
N MET A 261 11.68 4.80 -1.74
CA MET A 261 11.45 5.82 -2.77
C MET A 261 12.44 6.99 -2.71
N ASN A 262 13.38 6.98 -1.74
CA ASN A 262 14.22 8.13 -1.37
C ASN A 262 13.46 9.45 -1.23
N ARG A 263 12.25 9.40 -0.65
CA ARG A 263 11.42 10.57 -0.36
C ARG A 263 11.08 10.60 1.12
N SER A 264 11.25 11.76 1.76
CA SER A 264 10.85 11.91 3.16
C SER A 264 9.32 11.86 3.29
N LEU A 265 8.80 11.41 4.44
CA LEU A 265 7.37 11.41 4.72
C LEU A 265 6.79 12.83 4.59
N THR A 266 7.53 13.84 5.03
CA THR A 266 7.17 15.26 4.89
C THR A 266 6.97 15.65 3.42
N ASN A 267 7.88 15.25 2.53
CA ASN A 267 7.79 15.55 1.10
C ASN A 267 6.62 14.85 0.41
N VAL A 268 6.21 13.67 0.92
CA VAL A 268 5.04 12.95 0.42
C VAL A 268 3.73 13.61 0.88
N LEU A 269 3.66 14.02 2.16
CA LEU A 269 2.43 14.56 2.76
C LEU A 269 2.17 16.03 2.41
N LEU A 270 3.22 16.84 2.30
CA LEU A 270 3.11 18.26 2.02
C LEU A 270 2.93 18.54 0.52
N GLY A 271 3.01 17.51 -0.33
CA GLY A 271 3.30 17.66 -1.75
C GLY A 271 4.63 18.39 -1.95
N ASN A 272 5.02 18.67 -3.19
CA ASN A 272 6.21 19.47 -3.48
C ASN A 272 6.06 20.94 -3.02
N PHE A 273 6.02 21.21 -1.72
CA PHE A 273 6.50 22.46 -1.13
C PHE A 273 8.02 22.37 -1.04
N GLY A 274 8.62 22.45 -2.22
CA GLY A 274 9.97 21.94 -2.42
C GLY A 274 10.40 21.85 -3.87
N GLY A 275 9.70 22.52 -4.79
CA GLY A 275 10.39 23.25 -5.83
C GLY A 275 11.26 24.37 -5.21
N GLY A 276 12.10 24.04 -4.22
CA GLY A 276 13.41 24.66 -4.18
C GLY A 276 13.96 24.39 -5.56
N ALA A 277 14.42 25.44 -6.22
CA ALA A 277 15.06 25.36 -7.51
C ALA A 277 16.18 24.31 -7.46
N ALA A 278 15.86 23.04 -7.68
CA ALA A 278 16.64 22.22 -8.57
C ALA A 278 16.66 23.08 -9.82
N ALA A 279 17.83 23.65 -10.06
CA ALA A 279 18.05 24.65 -11.08
C ALA A 279 17.27 24.26 -12.34
N ASN A 280 16.81 25.24 -13.08
CA ASN A 280 16.56 25.11 -14.51
C ASN A 280 17.88 24.74 -15.26
N GLY A 281 18.64 23.76 -14.77
CA GLY A 281 19.51 22.97 -15.60
C GLY A 281 18.57 22.21 -16.50
N ALA A 282 18.51 22.64 -17.75
CA ALA A 282 17.93 21.83 -18.82
C ALA A 282 18.32 20.38 -18.55
N ALA A 283 17.31 19.50 -18.41
CA ALA A 283 17.56 18.06 -18.39
C ALA A 283 18.59 17.80 -19.49
N LYS A 284 19.78 17.28 -19.12
CA LYS A 284 20.80 16.96 -20.12
C LYS A 284 20.09 16.16 -21.19
N SER A 285 19.97 16.71 -22.40
CA SER A 285 19.34 16.00 -23.50
C SER A 285 20.14 14.73 -23.66
N VAL A 286 19.55 13.57 -23.35
CA VAL A 286 20.27 12.31 -23.36
C VAL A 286 20.69 12.06 -24.81
N THR A 287 21.98 12.24 -25.08
CA THR A 287 22.56 12.12 -26.41
C THR A 287 22.98 10.68 -26.63
N GLY A 288 22.15 9.93 -27.33
CA GLY A 288 22.48 8.57 -27.77
C GLY A 288 21.53 8.08 -28.84
N SER A 289 21.97 7.11 -29.63
CA SER A 289 21.08 6.39 -30.55
C SER A 289 20.45 5.20 -29.84
N ILE A 290 19.15 5.06 -30.00
CA ILE A 290 18.39 3.93 -29.46
C ILE A 290 18.60 2.74 -30.39
N LYS A 291 18.84 1.55 -29.81
CA LYS A 291 18.89 0.30 -30.56
C LYS A 291 17.59 -0.45 -30.36
N GLU A 292 16.81 -0.59 -31.42
CA GLU A 292 15.61 -1.43 -31.41
C GLU A 292 16.00 -2.89 -31.69
N VAL A 293 15.26 -3.84 -31.11
CA VAL A 293 15.44 -5.28 -31.34
C VAL A 293 14.09 -5.92 -31.64
N SER A 294 14.09 -6.88 -32.55
CA SER A 294 12.91 -7.69 -32.86
C SER A 294 12.66 -8.75 -31.78
N ALA A 295 11.45 -9.31 -31.72
CA ALA A 295 11.15 -10.40 -30.79
C ALA A 295 12.00 -11.65 -31.08
N SER A 296 12.23 -11.98 -32.36
CA SER A 296 13.04 -13.13 -32.76
C SER A 296 14.50 -12.98 -32.30
N ASP A 297 15.11 -11.81 -32.52
CA ASP A 297 16.50 -11.56 -32.10
C ASP A 297 16.65 -11.56 -30.56
N ALA A 298 15.65 -11.02 -29.86
CA ALA A 298 15.60 -11.04 -28.40
C ALA A 298 15.46 -12.47 -27.85
N ALA A 299 14.59 -13.30 -28.46
CA ALA A 299 14.42 -14.70 -28.09
C ALA A 299 15.71 -15.50 -28.29
N VAL A 300 16.40 -15.31 -29.43
CA VAL A 300 17.69 -15.95 -29.71
C VAL A 300 18.73 -15.56 -28.65
N LEU A 301 18.83 -14.27 -28.32
CA LEU A 301 19.77 -13.80 -27.30
C LEU A 301 19.51 -14.45 -25.94
N MET A 302 18.24 -14.56 -25.55
CA MET A 302 17.84 -15.18 -24.27
C MET A 302 18.04 -16.70 -24.28
N LYS A 303 17.76 -17.39 -25.38
CA LYS A 303 17.91 -18.84 -25.51
C LYS A 303 19.36 -19.31 -25.35
N TYR A 304 20.32 -18.56 -25.89
CA TYR A 304 21.76 -18.88 -25.79
C TYR A 304 22.45 -18.29 -24.55
N SER A 305 21.69 -17.68 -23.64
CA SER A 305 22.21 -17.17 -22.37
C SER A 305 22.29 -18.28 -21.32
N LYS A 306 23.20 -18.17 -20.36
CA LYS A 306 23.23 -19.07 -19.19
C LYS A 306 22.35 -18.54 -18.07
N ARG A 307 22.29 -17.21 -17.92
CA ARG A 307 21.51 -16.56 -16.87
C ARG A 307 20.70 -15.40 -17.41
N VAL A 308 19.40 -15.43 -17.13
CA VAL A 308 18.43 -14.39 -17.48
C VAL A 308 17.79 -13.86 -16.21
N ILE A 309 17.83 -12.54 -16.00
CA ILE A 309 17.09 -11.89 -14.91
C ILE A 309 15.94 -11.08 -15.48
N VAL A 310 14.73 -11.34 -15.01
CA VAL A 310 13.53 -10.58 -15.37
C VAL A 310 13.31 -9.49 -14.31
N VAL A 311 13.16 -8.24 -14.75
CA VAL A 311 12.84 -7.09 -13.90
C VAL A 311 11.41 -6.65 -14.19
N PRO A 312 10.41 -7.13 -13.42
CA PRO A 312 9.02 -6.78 -13.61
C PRO A 312 8.74 -5.36 -13.10
N GLY A 313 7.99 -4.58 -13.89
CA GLY A 313 7.46 -3.27 -13.51
C GLY A 313 5.95 -3.20 -13.61
N TYR A 314 5.39 -2.02 -13.31
CA TYR A 314 3.94 -1.81 -13.37
C TYR A 314 3.34 -2.06 -14.76
N GLY A 315 4.13 -1.90 -15.84
CA GLY A 315 3.66 -2.21 -17.19
C GLY A 315 3.30 -3.70 -17.40
N LEU A 316 3.96 -4.63 -16.70
CA LEU A 316 3.60 -6.06 -16.72
C LEU A 316 2.21 -6.29 -16.13
N ALA A 317 1.91 -5.62 -15.01
CA ALA A 317 0.61 -5.69 -14.35
C ALA A 317 -0.52 -5.10 -15.21
N VAL A 318 -0.29 -3.92 -15.80
CA VAL A 318 -1.29 -3.25 -16.65
C VAL A 318 -1.62 -4.11 -17.88
N ALA A 319 -0.63 -4.76 -18.47
CA ALA A 319 -0.84 -5.62 -19.64
C ALA A 319 -1.40 -7.01 -19.29
N GLN A 320 -1.53 -7.36 -18.01
CA GLN A 320 -1.90 -8.72 -17.56
C GLN A 320 -0.99 -9.79 -18.17
N ALA A 321 0.33 -9.53 -18.15
CA ALA A 321 1.34 -10.36 -18.81
C ALA A 321 2.03 -11.36 -17.87
N GLN A 322 1.63 -11.44 -16.59
CA GLN A 322 2.27 -12.31 -15.58
C GLN A 322 2.29 -13.79 -15.96
N HIS A 323 1.17 -14.32 -16.49
CA HIS A 323 1.09 -15.73 -16.93
C HIS A 323 2.01 -16.03 -18.11
N VAL A 324 2.09 -15.11 -19.07
CA VAL A 324 2.98 -15.27 -20.24
C VAL A 324 4.44 -15.11 -19.84
N CYS A 325 4.71 -14.29 -18.82
CA CYS A 325 6.06 -14.15 -18.27
C CYS A 325 6.52 -15.44 -17.58
N HIS A 326 5.63 -16.14 -16.86
CA HIS A 326 5.93 -17.46 -16.28
C HIS A 326 6.06 -18.54 -17.36
N GLU A 327 5.29 -18.45 -18.44
CA GLU A 327 5.45 -19.34 -19.59
C GLU A 327 6.83 -19.13 -20.27
N LEU A 328 7.28 -17.89 -20.40
CA LEU A 328 8.63 -17.56 -20.90
C LEU A 328 9.72 -18.16 -20.01
N GLU A 329 9.61 -17.98 -18.69
CA GLU A 329 10.50 -18.59 -17.70
C GLU A 329 10.59 -20.10 -17.91
N THR A 330 9.44 -20.79 -17.97
CA THR A 330 9.39 -22.24 -18.14
C THR A 330 10.06 -22.69 -19.45
N CYS A 331 9.87 -21.94 -20.54
CA CYS A 331 10.51 -22.24 -21.83
C CYS A 331 12.03 -22.08 -21.77
N LEU A 332 12.53 -21.04 -21.09
CA LEU A 332 13.97 -20.81 -20.93
C LEU A 332 14.62 -21.85 -20.02
N GLU A 333 13.95 -22.25 -18.95
CA GLU A 333 14.44 -23.30 -18.05
C GLU A 333 14.51 -24.68 -18.72
N ALA A 334 13.58 -24.98 -19.64
CA ALA A 334 13.63 -26.19 -20.44
C ALA A 334 14.89 -26.26 -21.33
N GLU A 335 15.44 -25.10 -21.72
CA GLU A 335 16.69 -24.95 -22.46
C GLU A 335 17.94 -24.90 -21.54
N GLY A 336 17.75 -25.04 -20.22
CA GLY A 336 18.83 -25.02 -19.23
C GLY A 336 19.30 -23.63 -18.80
N VAL A 337 18.54 -22.58 -19.11
CA VAL A 337 18.83 -21.19 -18.70
C VAL A 337 18.36 -20.96 -17.26
N GLU A 338 19.21 -20.38 -16.41
CA GLU A 338 18.83 -19.97 -15.06
C GLU A 338 18.01 -18.67 -15.11
N VAL A 339 16.74 -18.72 -14.69
CA VAL A 339 15.84 -17.56 -14.66
C VAL A 339 15.56 -17.11 -13.23
N LYS A 340 15.77 -15.83 -12.95
CA LYS A 340 15.40 -15.20 -11.66
C LYS A 340 14.59 -13.92 -11.89
N TYR A 341 13.78 -13.56 -10.91
CA TYR A 341 13.03 -12.30 -10.90
C TYR A 341 13.65 -11.33 -9.91
N ALA A 342 14.04 -10.15 -10.39
CA ALA A 342 14.58 -9.08 -9.57
C ALA A 342 13.46 -8.12 -9.15
N ILE A 343 13.05 -8.18 -7.89
CA ILE A 343 11.93 -7.38 -7.38
C ILE A 343 12.44 -6.11 -6.72
N HIS A 344 12.02 -4.96 -7.26
CA HIS A 344 12.24 -3.67 -6.62
C HIS A 344 11.15 -3.42 -5.55
N PRO A 345 11.49 -2.94 -4.33
CA PRO A 345 10.51 -2.79 -3.23
C PRO A 345 9.30 -1.91 -3.57
N VAL A 346 9.47 -0.94 -4.47
CA VAL A 346 8.42 0.00 -4.91
C VAL A 346 7.94 -0.25 -6.34
N ALA A 347 8.22 -1.43 -6.92
CA ALA A 347 7.66 -1.81 -8.21
C ALA A 347 6.14 -2.01 -8.09
N GLY A 348 5.36 -1.19 -8.81
CA GLY A 348 3.91 -1.32 -8.90
C GLY A 348 3.14 -0.17 -8.23
N ARG A 349 2.00 -0.50 -7.61
CA ARG A 349 1.06 0.43 -6.96
C ARG A 349 0.75 0.02 -5.51
N MET A 350 1.50 -0.94 -4.95
CA MET A 350 1.48 -1.29 -3.54
C MET A 350 2.78 -2.01 -3.18
N PRO A 351 3.21 -1.99 -1.90
CA PRO A 351 4.29 -2.86 -1.44
C PRO A 351 3.99 -4.32 -1.78
N GLY A 352 4.98 -5.01 -2.33
CA GLY A 352 4.84 -6.42 -2.73
C GLY A 352 3.91 -6.67 -3.91
N HIS A 353 3.51 -5.64 -4.68
CA HIS A 353 2.58 -5.81 -5.80
C HIS A 353 3.08 -6.86 -6.81
N MET A 354 4.37 -6.82 -7.16
CA MET A 354 4.94 -7.77 -8.13
C MET A 354 5.02 -9.18 -7.54
N ASN A 355 5.36 -9.34 -6.27
CA ASN A 355 5.43 -10.66 -5.62
C ASN A 355 4.06 -11.35 -5.66
N ILE A 356 2.99 -10.60 -5.40
CA ILE A 356 1.62 -11.13 -5.42
C ILE A 356 1.20 -11.54 -6.84
N LEU A 357 1.46 -10.68 -7.84
CA LEU A 357 1.08 -10.97 -9.23
C LEU A 357 1.86 -12.15 -9.82
N LEU A 358 3.14 -12.28 -9.50
CA LEU A 358 3.95 -13.41 -9.99
C LEU A 358 3.58 -14.72 -9.27
N ALA A 359 3.26 -14.64 -7.98
CA ALA A 359 2.75 -15.79 -7.24
C ALA A 359 1.38 -16.26 -7.77
N GLU A 360 0.51 -15.35 -8.24
CA GLU A 360 -0.74 -15.71 -8.93
C GLU A 360 -0.48 -16.50 -10.21
N SER A 361 0.59 -16.20 -10.93
CA SER A 361 1.03 -16.97 -12.10
C SER A 361 1.78 -18.27 -11.78
N ASN A 362 1.86 -18.68 -10.51
CA ASN A 362 2.60 -19.86 -10.03
C ASN A 362 4.12 -19.79 -10.20
N VAL A 363 4.70 -18.59 -10.25
CA VAL A 363 6.15 -18.43 -10.15
C VAL A 363 6.60 -18.86 -8.74
N ASP A 364 7.67 -19.64 -8.66
CA ASP A 364 8.22 -20.08 -7.39
C ASP A 364 8.81 -18.89 -6.60
N TYR A 365 8.49 -18.81 -5.31
CA TYR A 365 8.95 -17.74 -4.43
C TYR A 365 10.47 -17.69 -4.32
N ASP A 366 11.15 -18.82 -4.44
CA ASP A 366 12.62 -18.89 -4.36
C ASP A 366 13.30 -18.17 -5.54
N LYS A 367 12.57 -17.97 -6.66
CA LYS A 367 13.04 -17.22 -7.82
C LYS A 367 12.77 -15.72 -7.69
N LEU A 368 11.91 -15.30 -6.76
CA LEU A 368 11.59 -13.90 -6.48
C LEU A 368 12.63 -13.33 -5.52
N VAL A 369 13.66 -12.70 -6.07
CA VAL A 369 14.79 -12.19 -5.28
C VAL A 369 14.66 -10.69 -5.09
N GLU A 370 14.77 -10.26 -3.83
CA GLU A 370 14.73 -8.83 -3.47
C GLU A 370 16.00 -8.10 -3.94
N MET A 371 15.84 -6.81 -4.26
CA MET A 371 16.88 -5.93 -4.83
C MET A 371 18.25 -6.03 -4.14
N GLU A 372 18.32 -6.02 -2.82
CA GLU A 372 19.61 -6.06 -2.08
C GLU A 372 20.39 -7.36 -2.33
N SER A 373 19.67 -8.47 -2.51
CA SER A 373 20.28 -9.78 -2.72
C SER A 373 20.62 -10.03 -4.20
N ILE A 374 19.82 -9.50 -5.12
CA ILE A 374 20.02 -9.73 -6.57
C ILE A 374 21.04 -8.76 -7.21
N ASN A 375 21.22 -7.56 -6.64
CA ASN A 375 22.11 -6.55 -7.24
C ASN A 375 23.56 -7.04 -7.50
N PRO A 376 24.22 -7.79 -6.59
CA PRO A 376 25.54 -8.35 -6.84
C PRO A 376 25.60 -9.35 -8.02
N GLU A 377 24.46 -9.98 -8.37
CA GLU A 377 24.40 -11.00 -9.42
C GLU A 377 24.33 -10.42 -10.84
N PHE A 378 23.96 -9.14 -11.02
CA PHE A 378 23.83 -8.53 -12.35
C PHE A 378 25.12 -8.58 -13.17
N LYS A 379 26.29 -8.46 -12.53
CA LYS A 379 27.61 -8.55 -13.20
C LYS A 379 27.89 -9.90 -13.85
N MET A 380 27.23 -10.96 -13.37
CA MET A 380 27.36 -12.32 -13.89
C MET A 380 26.14 -12.73 -14.74
N THR A 381 25.30 -11.78 -15.13
CA THR A 381 24.06 -12.03 -15.87
C THR A 381 24.25 -11.69 -17.34
N ASP A 382 23.88 -12.62 -18.22
CA ASP A 382 24.05 -12.47 -19.66
C ASP A 382 23.00 -11.53 -20.27
N VAL A 383 21.74 -11.70 -19.86
CA VAL A 383 20.61 -10.89 -20.34
C VAL A 383 19.70 -10.49 -19.19
N VAL A 384 19.35 -9.21 -19.13
CA VAL A 384 18.29 -8.70 -18.26
C VAL A 384 17.09 -8.30 -19.11
N LEU A 385 15.92 -8.85 -18.81
CA LEU A 385 14.65 -8.48 -19.45
C LEU A 385 13.87 -7.55 -18.52
N VAL A 386 13.86 -6.25 -18.84
CA VAL A 386 13.09 -5.22 -18.12
C VAL A 386 11.69 -5.12 -18.71
N VAL A 387 10.65 -5.45 -17.94
CA VAL A 387 9.27 -5.52 -18.43
C VAL A 387 8.44 -4.39 -17.83
N GLY A 388 8.30 -3.29 -18.57
CA GLY A 388 7.43 -2.19 -18.15
C GLY A 388 7.86 -1.48 -16.86
N ALA A 389 9.15 -1.56 -16.51
CA ALA A 389 9.81 -0.75 -15.49
C ALA A 389 10.56 0.42 -16.14
N ASN A 390 10.65 1.55 -15.44
CA ASN A 390 11.40 2.72 -15.90
C ASN A 390 12.25 3.32 -14.78
N ASP A 391 11.63 3.94 -13.78
CA ASP A 391 12.37 4.70 -12.77
C ASP A 391 13.23 3.80 -11.87
N VAL A 392 12.76 2.59 -11.57
CA VAL A 392 13.45 1.59 -10.71
C VAL A 392 14.71 0.99 -11.35
N VAL A 393 14.97 1.28 -12.62
CA VAL A 393 16.16 0.85 -13.37
C VAL A 393 16.93 2.05 -13.95
N ASN A 394 16.63 3.29 -13.54
CA ASN A 394 17.22 4.49 -14.13
C ASN A 394 18.54 4.87 -13.46
N PRO A 395 19.70 4.80 -14.16
CA PRO A 395 21.02 5.10 -13.60
C PRO A 395 21.15 6.54 -13.08
N ALA A 396 20.32 7.47 -13.56
CA ALA A 396 20.27 8.85 -13.09
C ALA A 396 20.09 8.97 -11.56
N ALA A 397 19.51 7.95 -10.91
CA ALA A 397 19.43 7.89 -9.45
C ALA A 397 20.80 7.87 -8.75
N LYS A 398 21.87 7.42 -9.43
CA LYS A 398 23.24 7.37 -8.90
C LYS A 398 24.15 8.44 -9.48
N THR A 399 23.97 8.76 -10.76
CA THR A 399 24.92 9.57 -11.55
C THR A 399 24.59 11.06 -11.55
N ASP A 400 23.33 11.45 -11.41
CA ASP A 400 22.89 12.84 -11.57
C ASP A 400 22.29 13.43 -10.27
N PRO A 401 23.05 14.23 -9.51
CA PRO A 401 22.56 14.93 -8.33
C PRO A 401 21.36 15.87 -8.57
N ALA A 402 21.12 16.29 -9.80
CA ALA A 402 19.97 17.14 -10.15
C ALA A 402 18.69 16.33 -10.43
N SER A 403 18.80 15.00 -10.55
CA SER A 403 17.66 14.14 -10.84
C SER A 403 16.67 14.08 -9.68
N PRO A 404 15.34 14.13 -9.92
CA PRO A 404 14.32 13.96 -8.89
C PRO A 404 14.38 12.62 -8.15
N ILE A 405 15.07 11.62 -8.73
CA ILE A 405 15.25 10.29 -8.15
C ILE A 405 16.69 10.07 -7.63
N TYR A 406 17.51 11.11 -7.55
CA TYR A 406 18.88 10.99 -7.04
C TYR A 406 18.88 10.42 -5.62
N GLY A 407 19.72 9.41 -5.37
CA GLY A 407 19.83 8.67 -4.11
C GLY A 407 18.79 7.55 -3.93
N MET A 408 17.85 7.36 -4.87
CA MET A 408 16.95 6.21 -4.87
C MET A 408 17.75 4.92 -5.08
N PRO A 409 17.61 3.90 -4.21
CA PRO A 409 18.11 2.57 -4.53
C PRO A 409 17.47 2.08 -5.83
N ILE A 410 18.25 1.54 -6.74
CA ILE A 410 17.78 1.01 -8.02
C ILE A 410 18.30 -0.40 -8.25
N LEU A 411 17.73 -1.10 -9.22
CA LEU A 411 18.29 -2.34 -9.74
C LEU A 411 19.42 -2.02 -10.72
N ASP A 412 20.58 -2.64 -10.48
CA ASP A 412 21.84 -2.37 -11.19
C ASP A 412 21.91 -3.10 -12.54
N VAL A 413 20.85 -2.96 -13.33
CA VAL A 413 20.68 -3.67 -14.60
C VAL A 413 21.72 -3.30 -15.64
N GLU A 414 22.35 -2.13 -15.53
CA GLU A 414 23.42 -1.66 -16.44
C GLU A 414 24.71 -2.50 -16.36
N ASP A 415 24.91 -3.19 -15.23
CA ASP A 415 26.07 -4.05 -14.99
C ASP A 415 26.00 -5.37 -15.78
N ALA A 416 24.81 -5.76 -16.25
CA ALA A 416 24.63 -6.96 -17.07
C ALA A 416 25.33 -6.87 -18.43
N ALA A 417 25.52 -8.02 -19.09
CA ALA A 417 26.13 -8.06 -20.42
C ALA A 417 25.21 -7.46 -21.49
N ASN A 418 23.91 -7.76 -21.45
CA ASN A 418 22.90 -7.20 -22.34
C ASN A 418 21.62 -6.87 -21.56
N VAL A 419 20.96 -5.78 -21.95
CA VAL A 419 19.66 -5.38 -21.37
C VAL A 419 18.63 -5.27 -22.48
N ILE A 420 17.47 -5.89 -22.29
CA ILE A 420 16.32 -5.78 -23.18
C ILE A 420 15.23 -5.04 -22.40
N VAL A 421 14.78 -3.89 -22.91
CA VAL A 421 13.71 -3.11 -22.28
C VAL A 421 12.45 -3.21 -23.11
N MET A 422 11.41 -3.80 -22.52
CA MET A 422 10.10 -3.96 -23.14
C MET A 422 9.16 -2.83 -22.70
N LYS A 423 8.76 -1.96 -23.63
CA LYS A 423 7.81 -0.86 -23.38
C LYS A 423 7.04 -0.44 -24.64
N ARG A 424 5.89 0.22 -24.47
CA ARG A 424 5.03 0.65 -25.60
C ARG A 424 5.59 1.83 -26.39
N SER A 425 6.25 2.77 -25.73
CA SER A 425 6.78 4.00 -26.35
C SER A 425 7.87 4.62 -25.48
N MET A 426 8.56 5.66 -25.97
CA MET A 426 9.60 6.38 -25.21
C MET A 426 9.07 7.30 -24.10
N ARG A 427 7.78 7.22 -23.73
CA ARG A 427 7.23 8.00 -22.62
C ARG A 427 7.98 7.75 -21.31
N SER A 428 8.13 8.81 -20.53
CA SER A 428 8.75 8.79 -19.21
C SER A 428 7.92 7.99 -18.20
N GLY A 429 8.56 7.66 -17.09
CA GLY A 429 7.97 6.90 -15.98
C GLY A 429 7.17 7.82 -15.06
N TYR A 430 7.11 7.45 -13.78
CA TYR A 430 6.42 8.27 -12.79
C TYR A 430 7.16 9.57 -12.52
N ALA A 431 8.50 9.52 -12.40
CA ALA A 431 9.32 10.69 -12.13
C ALA A 431 9.34 11.71 -13.28
N GLY A 432 8.73 11.39 -14.43
CA GLY A 432 8.62 12.31 -15.57
C GLY A 432 9.95 12.54 -16.31
N ILE A 433 11.02 11.85 -15.92
CA ILE A 433 12.35 11.97 -16.52
C ILE A 433 12.60 10.92 -17.61
N GLU A 434 13.49 11.24 -18.53
CA GLU A 434 14.06 10.27 -19.46
C GLU A 434 15.04 9.34 -18.71
N ASN A 435 15.26 8.16 -19.28
CA ASN A 435 16.10 7.15 -18.67
C ASN A 435 17.35 6.92 -19.52
N GLU A 436 18.50 7.21 -18.92
CA GLU A 436 19.82 7.10 -19.55
C GLU A 436 20.14 5.66 -19.98
N LEU A 437 19.59 4.66 -19.28
CA LEU A 437 19.78 3.24 -19.61
C LEU A 437 19.35 2.92 -21.05
N PHE A 438 18.31 3.57 -21.57
CA PHE A 438 17.75 3.28 -22.89
C PHE A 438 18.71 3.64 -24.04
N TYR A 439 19.72 4.46 -23.74
CA TYR A 439 20.72 4.93 -24.68
C TYR A 439 22.07 4.22 -24.51
N SER A 440 22.19 3.34 -23.51
CA SER A 440 23.39 2.54 -23.29
C SER A 440 23.65 1.60 -24.47
N PRO A 441 24.91 1.41 -24.89
CA PRO A 441 25.24 0.54 -26.02
C PRO A 441 24.88 -0.94 -25.77
N LYS A 442 24.73 -1.35 -24.50
CA LYS A 442 24.32 -2.70 -24.09
C LYS A 442 22.81 -2.90 -24.07
N THR A 443 22.04 -1.81 -24.16
CA THR A 443 20.59 -1.84 -24.06
C THR A 443 19.96 -1.92 -25.44
N ARG A 444 18.93 -2.76 -25.55
CA ARG A 444 18.08 -2.92 -26.73
C ARG A 444 16.62 -2.71 -26.34
N MET A 445 15.89 -1.96 -27.15
CA MET A 445 14.49 -1.63 -26.92
C MET A 445 13.59 -2.58 -27.71
N LEU A 446 12.67 -3.25 -27.03
CA LEU A 446 11.64 -4.10 -27.61
C LEU A 446 10.30 -3.38 -27.50
N PHE A 447 9.88 -2.70 -28.57
CA PHE A 447 8.67 -1.89 -28.55
C PHE A 447 7.41 -2.72 -28.74
N GLY A 448 6.41 -2.49 -27.88
CA GLY A 448 5.09 -3.10 -28.01
C GLY A 448 4.33 -3.18 -26.70
N ASP A 449 3.11 -3.71 -26.77
CA ASP A 449 2.38 -4.11 -25.56
C ASP A 449 3.08 -5.29 -24.88
N ALA A 450 3.22 -5.25 -23.56
CA ALA A 450 4.03 -6.23 -22.85
C ALA A 450 3.49 -7.65 -23.01
N LYS A 451 2.17 -7.85 -23.02
CA LYS A 451 1.59 -9.19 -23.18
C LYS A 451 1.81 -9.71 -24.59
N LYS A 452 1.60 -8.85 -25.61
CA LYS A 452 1.82 -9.21 -27.00
C LYS A 452 3.28 -9.60 -27.27
N MET A 453 4.23 -8.74 -26.89
CA MET A 453 5.66 -8.99 -27.12
C MET A 453 6.16 -10.20 -26.35
N MET A 454 5.69 -10.40 -25.11
CA MET A 454 6.04 -11.61 -24.34
C MET A 454 5.52 -12.88 -25.01
N THR A 455 4.31 -12.84 -25.58
CA THR A 455 3.72 -13.98 -26.29
C THR A 455 4.52 -14.29 -27.56
N GLU A 456 4.93 -13.26 -28.29
CA GLU A 456 5.81 -13.42 -29.46
C GLU A 456 7.16 -14.04 -29.07
N LEU A 457 7.80 -13.57 -27.98
CA LEU A 457 9.04 -14.18 -27.46
C LEU A 457 8.86 -15.67 -27.13
N VAL A 458 7.79 -16.03 -26.43
CA VAL A 458 7.48 -17.43 -26.10
C VAL A 458 7.31 -18.26 -27.38
N ASN A 459 6.60 -17.75 -28.37
CA ASN A 459 6.39 -18.45 -29.63
C ASN A 459 7.71 -18.66 -30.39
N GLU A 460 8.58 -17.65 -30.46
CA GLU A 460 9.88 -17.75 -31.10
C GLU A 460 10.81 -18.74 -30.39
N LEU A 461 10.80 -18.76 -29.05
CA LEU A 461 11.57 -19.75 -28.26
C LEU A 461 11.11 -21.18 -28.54
N LYS A 462 9.79 -21.40 -28.62
CA LYS A 462 9.21 -22.71 -28.94
C LYS A 462 9.44 -23.13 -30.39
N ALA A 463 9.41 -22.19 -31.33
CA ALA A 463 9.68 -22.45 -32.75
C ALA A 463 11.16 -22.75 -33.02
N SER A 464 12.04 -22.25 -32.16
CA SER A 464 13.49 -22.49 -32.22
C SER A 464 13.94 -23.72 -31.42
N ALA A 465 13.02 -24.44 -30.78
CA ALA A 465 13.24 -25.72 -30.10
C ALA A 465 12.95 -26.89 -31.05
#